data_AF-A0AAP9YGX6-F1
#
_entry.id   AF-A0AAP9YGX6-F1
#
_cell.length_a   1.000
_cell.length_b   1.000
_cell.length_c   1.000
_cell.angle_alpha   90.00
_cell.angle_beta   90.00
_cell.angle_gamma   90.00
#
_symmetry.space_group_name_H-M   'P 1'
#
loop_
_entity.id
_entity.type
_entity.pdbx_description
1 polymer ?
#
loop_
_entity_poly.entity_id
_entity_poly.type
_entity_poly.pdbx_seq_one_letter_code
_entity_poly.pdbx_strand_id
1 'polypeptide(L)' 'MRVVFNIKGNSYRLVVAVAYRFGAIYIKFVGTHAQYDAIDADTIEME' A
#
# COMPACT_ATOMS: atom_id res chain seq x y z
N MET A 1 -0.92 1.96 11.13
CA MET A 1 -1.65 0.80 10.59
C MET A 1 -1.51 0.78 9.07
N ARG A 2 -1.10 -0.35 8.50
CA ARG A 2 -1.04 -0.55 7.04
C ARG A 2 -2.35 -1.14 6.54
N VAL A 3 -2.87 -0.62 5.45
CA VAL A 3 -4.05 -1.17 4.76
C VAL A 3 -3.70 -1.36 3.28
N VAL A 4 -4.15 -2.46 2.70
CA VAL A 4 -3.94 -2.79 1.29
C VAL A 4 -5.29 -2.89 0.60
N PHE A 5 -5.48 -2.12 -0.47
CA PHE A 5 -6.68 -2.12 -1.29
C PHE A 5 -6.41 -2.73 -2.65
N ASN A 6 -7.39 -3.50 -3.14
CA ASN A 6 -7.38 -4.05 -4.49
C ASN A 6 -8.14 -3.09 -5.40
N ILE A 7 -7.49 -2.57 -6.44
CA ILE A 7 -8.08 -1.56 -7.34
C ILE A 7 -8.01 -2.01 -8.80
N LYS A 8 -8.86 -1.40 -9.65
CA LYS A 8 -9.00 -1.72 -11.09
C LYS A 8 -9.21 -3.23 -11.31
N GLY A 9 -10.36 -3.75 -10.87
CA GLY A 9 -10.71 -5.16 -11.07
C GLY A 9 -9.67 -6.13 -10.49
N ASN A 10 -9.12 -5.82 -9.32
CA ASN A 10 -8.06 -6.60 -8.68
C ASN A 10 -6.78 -6.76 -9.55
N SER A 11 -6.44 -5.78 -10.38
CA SER A 11 -5.17 -5.80 -11.13
C SER A 11 -4.04 -5.07 -10.41
N TYR A 12 -4.37 -4.18 -9.48
CA TYR A 12 -3.40 -3.34 -8.75
C TYR A 12 -3.60 -3.43 -7.24
N ARG A 13 -2.55 -3.06 -6.51
CA ARG A 13 -2.51 -2.91 -5.06
C ARG A 13 -2.22 -1.45 -4.71
N LEU A 14 -3.02 -0.90 -3.82
CA LEU A 14 -2.80 0.40 -3.18
C LEU A 14 -2.46 0.15 -1.70
N VAL A 15 -1.23 0.46 -1.30
CA VAL A 15 -0.78 0.33 0.08
C VAL A 15 -0.79 1.71 0.72
N VAL A 16 -1.45 1.81 1.87
CA VAL A 16 -1.52 3.06 2.63
C VAL A 16 -1.17 2.86 4.08
N ALA A 17 -0.60 3.90 4.70
CA ALA A 17 -0.64 4.08 6.14
C ALA A 17 -1.81 4.99 6.50
N VAL A 18 -2.65 4.54 7.43
CA VAL A 18 -3.77 5.34 7.94
C VAL A 18 -3.44 5.88 9.33
N ALA A 19 -3.54 7.19 9.47
CA ALA A 19 -3.38 7.92 10.71
C ALA A 19 -4.76 8.41 11.20
N TYR A 20 -5.54 7.50 11.79
CA TYR A 20 -6.93 7.74 12.19
C TYR A 20 -7.10 8.95 13.11
N ARG A 21 -6.18 9.16 14.05
CA ARG A 21 -6.21 10.31 14.97
C ARG A 21 -6.22 11.66 14.25
N PHE A 22 -5.59 11.72 13.08
CA PHE A 22 -5.45 12.92 12.29
C PHE A 22 -6.35 12.92 11.05
N GLY A 23 -7.14 11.86 10.83
CA GLY A 23 -7.95 11.69 9.62
C GLY A 23 -7.13 11.66 8.32
N ALA A 24 -5.85 11.28 8.39
CA ALA A 24 -4.93 11.37 7.27
C ALA A 24 -4.55 9.99 6.71
N ILE A 25 -4.31 9.93 5.40
CA ILE A 25 -3.88 8.73 4.68
C ILE A 25 -2.59 9.06 3.93
N TYR A 26 -1.57 8.23 4.10
CA TYR A 26 -0.32 8.32 3.37
C TYR A 26 -0.20 7.15 2.39
N ILE A 27 -0.05 7.46 1.10
CA ILE A 27 0.11 6.45 0.06
C ILE A 27 1.56 6.00 0.04
N LYS A 28 1.80 4.72 0.35
CA LYS A 28 3.14 4.13 0.33
C LYS A 28 3.48 3.50 -1.02
N PHE A 29 2.48 2.94 -1.72
CA PHE A 29 2.70 2.24 -2.96
C PHE A 29 1.42 2.16 -3.80
N VAL A 30 1.58 2.26 -5.12
CA VAL A 30 0.56 1.94 -6.12
C VAL A 30 1.22 1.18 -7.26
N GLY A 31 0.75 -0.04 -7.54
CA GLY A 31 1.31 -0.83 -8.63
C GLY A 31 0.57 -2.15 -8.86
N THR A 32 1.03 -2.91 -9.85
CA THR A 32 0.46 -4.22 -10.19
C THR A 32 0.77 -5.26 -9.11
N HIS A 33 0.15 -6.44 -9.22
CA HIS A 33 0.47 -7.57 -8.33
C HIS A 33 1.93 -7.99 -8.47
N ALA A 34 2.43 -8.14 -9.69
CA ALA A 34 3.82 -8.50 -9.92
C ALA A 34 4.80 -7.46 -9.35
N GLN A 35 4.47 -6.16 -9.46
CA GLN A 35 5.26 -5.11 -8.83
C GLN A 35 5.18 -5.19 -7.31
N TYR A 36 3.98 -5.43 -6.76
CA TYR A 36 3.78 -5.60 -5.33
C TYR A 36 4.51 -6.83 -4.77
N ASP A 37 4.53 -7.95 -5.50
CA ASP A 37 5.16 -9.20 -5.08
C ASP A 37 6.70 -9.13 -5.18
N ALA A 38 7.22 -8.30 -6.08
CA ALA A 38 8.65 -8.05 -6.23
C ALA A 38 9.21 -7.11 -5.16
N ILE A 39 8.36 -6.30 -4.54
CA ILE A 39 8.73 -5.47 -3.40
C ILE A 39 8.38 -6.30 -2.18
N ASP A 40 9.37 -6.72 -1.40
CA ASP A 40 9.08 -7.45 -0.18
C ASP A 40 8.21 -6.57 0.74
N ALA A 41 6.95 -6.97 0.84
CA ALA A 41 5.90 -6.16 1.43
C ALA A 41 6.16 -5.97 2.93
N ASP A 42 6.97 -6.81 3.57
CA ASP A 42 7.34 -6.67 4.98
C ASP A 42 8.55 -5.74 5.20
N THR A 43 9.33 -5.42 4.16
CA THR A 43 10.57 -4.60 4.27
C THR A 43 10.44 -3.20 3.68
N ILE A 44 9.22 -2.69 3.48
CA ILE A 44 9.03 -1.23 3.28
C ILE A 44 9.25 -0.53 4.63
N GLU A 45 10.52 -0.51 5.07
CA GLU A 45 11.03 0.45 6.03
C GLU A 45 10.84 1.84 5.40
N MET A 46 10.07 2.68 6.09
CA MET A 46 9.99 4.08 5.74
C MET A 46 11.29 4.69 6.23
N GLU A 47 12.22 5.02 5.33
CA GLU A 47 13.13 6.15 5.60
C GLU A 47 12.33 7.45 5.72
#